data_AF-A0A2W5YM34-F1
#
_entry.id   AF-A0A2W5YM34-F1
#
_cell.length_a   1.000
_cell.length_b   1.000
_cell.length_c   1.000
_cell.angle_alpha   90.00
_cell.angle_beta   90.00
_cell.angle_gamma   90.00
#
_symmetry.space_group_name_H-M   'P 1'
#
loop_
_entity.id
_entity.type
_entity.pdbx_description
1 polymer ?
#
loop_
_entity_poly.entity_id
_entity_poly.type
_entity_poly.pdbx_seq_one_letter_code
_entity_poly.pdbx_strand_id
1 'polypeptide(L)'
;MSDLANDDLQSRIEQAVKNPRNLGEMKDADAVGTVGSADCGDMLRMWVKFKEEGGRKVIDRATFQTFGCQTAIAVASVATEMLAGKTVAEAQAMSGEELAAP
;
A
#
# COMPACT_ATOMS: atom_id res chain seq x y z
N MET A 1 -13.44 13.53 16.14
CA MET A 1 -12.02 13.14 15.89
C MET A 1 -11.91 12.05 14.82
N SER A 2 -12.92 11.20 14.63
CA SER A 2 -13.02 10.22 13.53
C SER A 2 -13.15 10.86 12.14
N ASP A 3 -13.83 11.99 12.02
CA ASP A 3 -14.24 12.51 10.71
C ASP A 3 -13.07 13.15 9.93
N LEU A 4 -12.09 13.72 10.62
CA LEU A 4 -10.92 14.36 10.00
C LEU A 4 -9.93 13.35 9.40
N ALA A 5 -9.81 12.16 9.99
CA ALA A 5 -8.91 11.12 9.51
C ALA A 5 -9.48 10.43 8.25
N ASN A 6 -10.79 10.24 8.21
CA ASN A 6 -11.47 9.69 7.04
C ASN A 6 -11.50 10.67 5.87
N ASP A 7 -11.71 11.97 6.11
CA ASP A 7 -11.70 12.99 5.06
C ASP A 7 -10.30 13.14 4.40
N ASP A 8 -9.22 13.05 5.19
CA ASP A 8 -7.84 13.07 4.67
C ASP A 8 -7.55 11.85 3.79
N LEU A 9 -7.96 10.65 4.24
CA LEU A 9 -7.78 9.43 3.47
C LEU A 9 -8.50 9.49 2.12
N GLN A 10 -9.75 9.95 2.12
CA GLN A 10 -10.56 10.08 0.90
C GLN A 10 -9.89 11.04 -0.10
N SER A 11 -9.42 12.21 0.37
CA SER A 11 -8.65 13.15 -0.46
C SER A 11 -7.38 12.52 -1.06
N ARG A 12 -6.66 11.70 -0.29
CA ARG A 12 -5.46 10.99 -0.78
C ARG A 12 -5.81 9.94 -1.84
N ILE A 13 -6.92 9.22 -1.69
CA ILE A 13 -7.41 8.27 -2.69
C ILE A 13 -7.75 9.00 -4.00
N GLU A 14 -8.48 10.12 -3.94
CA GLU A 14 -8.81 10.92 -5.13
C GLU A 14 -7.57 11.43 -5.87
N GLN A 15 -6.53 11.84 -5.12
CA GLN A 15 -5.25 12.22 -5.71
C GLN A 15 -4.53 11.04 -6.35
N ALA A 16 -4.54 9.88 -5.68
CA ALA A 16 -3.91 8.67 -6.17
C ALA A 16 -4.57 8.10 -7.43
N VAL A 17 -5.87 8.33 -7.64
CA VAL A 17 -6.55 8.01 -8.92
C VAL A 17 -5.91 8.75 -10.10
N LYS A 18 -5.52 10.01 -9.89
CA LYS A 18 -4.93 10.86 -10.95
C LYS A 18 -3.44 10.63 -11.15
N ASN A 19 -2.72 10.34 -10.06
CA ASN A 19 -1.27 10.17 -10.09
C ASN A 19 -0.82 9.14 -9.02
N PRO A 20 -0.93 7.84 -9.31
CA PRO A 20 -0.56 6.81 -8.35
C PRO A 20 0.94 6.85 -8.05
N ARG A 21 1.27 6.71 -6.76
CA ARG A 21 2.64 6.63 -6.26
C ARG A 21 3.08 5.19 -6.11
N ASN A 22 4.38 4.95 -6.18
CA ASN A 22 4.99 3.64 -5.94
C ASN A 22 4.49 2.50 -6.84
N LEU A 23 4.00 2.83 -8.04
CA LEU A 23 3.64 1.85 -9.05
C LEU A 23 4.90 1.30 -9.73
N GLY A 24 5.03 -0.02 -9.76
CA GLY A 24 6.11 -0.74 -10.43
C GLY A 24 6.78 -1.81 -9.57
N GLU A 25 7.64 -2.57 -10.22
CA GLU A 25 8.45 -3.60 -9.58
C GLU A 25 9.69 -3.00 -8.88
N MET A 26 10.04 -3.55 -7.71
CA MET A 26 11.27 -3.24 -7.00
C MET A 26 12.18 -4.48 -6.98
N LYS A 27 13.29 -4.39 -7.71
CA LYS A 27 14.21 -5.53 -7.93
C LYS A 27 15.01 -5.93 -6.69
N ASP A 28 15.27 -4.98 -5.80
CA ASP A 28 16.09 -5.14 -4.59
C ASP A 28 15.25 -5.28 -3.32
N ALA A 29 13.98 -5.65 -3.48
CA ALA A 29 13.06 -5.87 -2.38
C ALA A 29 13.49 -7.05 -1.51
N ASP A 30 13.23 -6.94 -0.21
CA ASP A 30 13.54 -7.99 0.76
C ASP A 30 12.39 -9.00 0.88
N ALA A 31 11.17 -8.58 0.55
CA ALA A 31 9.99 -9.43 0.55
C ALA A 31 9.05 -9.08 -0.61
N VAL A 32 8.34 -10.09 -1.11
CA VAL A 32 7.34 -9.95 -2.17
C VAL A 32 6.09 -10.72 -1.78
N GLY A 33 4.93 -10.07 -1.89
CA GLY A 33 3.61 -10.67 -1.69
C GLY A 33 2.77 -10.58 -2.96
N THR A 34 1.89 -11.55 -3.18
CA THR A 34 0.93 -11.51 -4.28
C THR A 34 -0.41 -12.04 -3.79
N VAL A 35 -1.48 -11.31 -4.12
CA VAL A 35 -2.87 -11.67 -3.83
C VAL A 35 -3.65 -11.63 -5.14
N GLY A 36 -4.56 -12.59 -5.31
CA GLY A 36 -5.32 -12.78 -6.55
C GLY A 36 -4.56 -13.62 -7.57
N SER A 37 -5.09 -13.70 -8.79
CA SER A 37 -4.52 -14.47 -9.90
C SER A 37 -4.80 -13.77 -11.23
N ALA A 38 -3.90 -13.97 -12.19
CA ALA A 38 -4.09 -13.43 -13.54
C ALA A 38 -5.35 -13.97 -14.22
N ASP A 39 -5.75 -15.20 -13.87
CA ASP A 39 -6.91 -15.89 -14.45
C ASP A 39 -8.25 -15.20 -14.09
N CYS A 40 -8.31 -14.55 -12.92
CA CYS A 40 -9.52 -13.87 -12.44
C CYS A 40 -9.56 -12.38 -12.80
N GLY A 41 -8.51 -11.84 -13.43
CA GLY A 41 -8.43 -10.44 -13.85
C GLY A 41 -8.03 -9.44 -12.76
N ASP A 42 -8.08 -9.83 -11.48
CA ASP A 42 -7.65 -9.03 -10.34
C ASP A 42 -6.43 -9.66 -9.67
N MET A 43 -5.30 -8.96 -9.72
CA MET A 43 -4.06 -9.39 -9.08
C MET A 43 -3.29 -8.19 -8.58
N LEU A 44 -2.88 -8.23 -7.30
CA LEU A 44 -2.00 -7.25 -6.67
C LEU A 44 -0.71 -7.95 -6.26
N ARG A 45 0.42 -7.44 -6.75
CA ARG A 45 1.77 -7.80 -6.31
C ARG A 45 2.39 -6.61 -5.61
N MET A 46 3.03 -6.85 -4.47
CA MET A 46 3.70 -5.82 -3.68
C MET A 46 5.09 -6.28 -3.30
N TRP A 47 6.03 -5.35 -3.37
CA TRP A 47 7.43 -5.51 -3.00
C TRP A 47 7.75 -4.60 -1.83
N VAL A 48 8.46 -5.11 -0.82
CA VAL A 48 8.75 -4.39 0.41
C VAL A 48 10.24 -4.42 0.69
N LYS A 49 10.81 -3.25 0.95
CA LYS A 49 12.18 -3.07 1.45
C LYS A 49 12.12 -2.70 2.93
N PHE A 50 13.02 -3.27 3.72
CA PHE A 50 13.16 -2.94 5.13
C PHE A 50 14.47 -2.20 5.39
N LYS A 51 14.49 -1.42 6.47
CA LYS A 51 15.69 -0.83 7.06
C LYS A 51 15.66 -0.99 8.57
N GLU A 52 16.81 -0.83 9.20
CA GLU A 52 16.93 -0.69 10.64
C GLU A 52 16.85 0.80 11.03
N GLU A 53 15.95 1.14 11.94
CA GLU A 53 15.77 2.50 12.46
C GLU A 53 15.56 2.45 13.99
N GLY A 54 16.50 3.02 14.74
CA GLY A 54 16.45 3.03 16.21
C GLY A 54 16.43 1.62 16.83
N GLY A 55 17.09 0.64 16.19
CA GLY A 55 17.11 -0.76 16.63
C GLY A 55 15.86 -1.56 16.30
N ARG A 56 14.97 -1.03 15.44
CA ARG A 56 13.78 -1.73 14.95
C ARG A 56 13.84 -1.90 13.44
N LYS A 57 13.42 -3.07 12.95
CA LYS A 57 13.19 -3.32 11.53
C LYS A 57 11.87 -2.69 11.08
N VAL A 58 11.96 -1.67 10.25
CA VAL A 58 10.81 -0.93 9.69
C VAL A 58 10.78 -1.03 8.17
N ILE A 59 9.61 -0.81 7.58
CA ILE A 59 9.43 -0.71 6.14
C ILE A 59 10.07 0.60 5.68
N ASP A 60 11.07 0.52 4.81
CA ASP A 60 11.69 1.69 4.19
C ASP A 60 10.82 2.21 3.05
N ARG A 61 10.45 1.29 2.15
CA ARG A 61 9.61 1.57 0.98
C ARG A 61 8.85 0.32 0.56
N ALA A 62 7.68 0.54 -0.03
CA ALA A 62 6.90 -0.48 -0.69
C ALA A 62 6.53 -0.02 -2.10
N THR A 63 6.57 -0.91 -3.09
CA THR A 63 6.01 -0.66 -4.43
C THR A 63 4.99 -1.74 -4.76
N PHE A 64 4.10 -1.45 -5.71
CA PHE A 64 3.08 -2.41 -6.10
C PHE A 64 2.87 -2.42 -7.61
N GLN A 65 2.29 -3.50 -8.08
CA GLN A 65 1.79 -3.66 -9.43
C GLN A 65 0.43 -4.33 -9.30
N THR A 66 -0.57 -3.76 -9.93
CA THR A 66 -1.91 -4.35 -9.97
C THR A 66 -2.45 -4.32 -11.38
N PHE A 67 -3.26 -5.31 -11.70
CA PHE A 67 -4.04 -5.37 -12.91
C PHE A 67 -5.50 -5.40 -12.47
N GLY A 68 -6.31 -4.48 -12.99
CA GLY A 68 -7.72 -4.36 -12.63
C GLY A 68 -8.19 -2.92 -12.43
N CYS A 69 -9.21 -2.76 -11.57
CA CYS A 69 -9.94 -1.52 -11.33
C CYS A 69 -9.05 -0.34 -10.91
N GLN A 70 -9.34 0.87 -11.42
CA GLN A 70 -8.63 2.11 -11.07
C GLN A 70 -8.64 2.40 -9.56
N THR A 71 -9.70 1.98 -8.86
CA THR A 71 -9.82 2.09 -7.41
C THR A 71 -8.76 1.27 -6.68
N ALA A 72 -8.45 0.06 -7.17
CA ALA A 72 -7.43 -0.79 -6.57
C ALA A 72 -6.03 -0.16 -6.70
N ILE A 73 -5.76 0.55 -7.80
CA ILE A 73 -4.51 1.30 -8.00
C ILE A 73 -4.42 2.44 -6.98
N ALA A 74 -5.49 3.21 -6.79
CA ALA A 74 -5.50 4.34 -5.87
C ALA A 74 -5.31 3.90 -4.41
N VAL A 75 -6.05 2.88 -3.97
CA VAL A 75 -5.94 2.32 -2.61
C VAL A 75 -4.55 1.73 -2.39
N ALA A 76 -4.02 0.96 -3.33
CA ALA A 76 -2.67 0.40 -3.21
C ALA A 76 -1.59 1.50 -3.16
N SER A 77 -1.74 2.57 -3.95
CA SER A 77 -0.86 3.75 -3.89
C SER A 77 -0.85 4.36 -2.48
N VAL A 78 -2.02 4.68 -1.93
CA VAL A 78 -2.13 5.25 -0.58
C VAL A 78 -1.57 4.31 0.48
N ALA A 79 -1.89 3.01 0.39
CA ALA A 79 -1.40 1.99 1.31
C ALA A 79 0.14 1.94 1.32
N THR A 80 0.80 1.92 0.16
CA THR A 80 2.27 1.87 0.10
C THR A 80 2.94 3.08 0.74
N GLU A 81 2.34 4.27 0.65
CA GLU A 81 2.85 5.46 1.35
C GLU A 81 2.67 5.34 2.86
N MET A 82 1.52 4.83 3.32
CA MET A 82 1.24 4.67 4.75
C MET A 82 2.09 3.60 5.43
N LEU A 83 2.58 2.61 4.67
CA LEU A 83 3.44 1.55 5.18
C LEU A 83 4.85 2.04 5.56
N ALA A 84 5.35 3.10 4.93
CA ALA A 84 6.70 3.59 5.18
C ALA A 84 6.88 4.02 6.65
N GLY A 85 7.98 3.60 7.27
CA GLY A 85 8.31 3.86 8.68
C GLY A 85 7.62 2.95 9.69
N LYS A 86 6.66 2.11 9.27
CA LYS A 86 6.00 1.15 10.15
C LYS A 86 6.78 -0.16 10.23
N THR A 87 6.68 -0.81 11.38
CA THR A 87 7.08 -2.22 11.56
C THR A 87 6.07 -3.15 10.88
N VAL A 88 6.46 -4.42 10.68
CA VAL A 88 5.55 -5.45 10.15
C VAL A 88 4.30 -5.61 11.03
N ALA A 89 4.47 -5.56 12.35
CA ALA A 89 3.34 -5.68 13.28
C ALA A 89 2.37 -4.50 13.18
N GLU A 90 2.89 -3.26 13.08
CA GLU A 90 2.06 -2.06 12.87
C GLU A 90 1.37 -2.09 11.51
N ALA A 91 2.04 -2.57 10.47
CA ALA A 91 1.46 -2.75 9.14
C ALA A 91 0.34 -3.81 9.14
N GLN A 92 0.50 -4.90 9.89
CA GLN A 92 -0.53 -5.94 10.02
C GLN A 92 -1.76 -5.47 10.82
N ALA A 93 -1.56 -4.52 11.74
CA ALA A 93 -2.65 -3.92 12.50
C ALA A 93 -3.47 -2.91 11.69
N MET A 94 -2.94 -2.41 10.56
CA MET A 94 -3.73 -1.60 9.62
C MET A 94 -4.75 -2.53 8.96
N SER A 95 -6.01 -2.40 9.35
CA SER A 95 -7.07 -3.26 8.80
C SER A 95 -7.36 -2.87 7.35
N GLY A 96 -7.78 -3.86 6.55
CA GLY A 96 -8.28 -3.59 5.20
C GLY A 96 -9.48 -2.64 5.19
N GLU A 97 -10.26 -2.56 6.28
CA GLU A 97 -11.39 -1.64 6.44
C GLU A 97 -10.97 -0.17 6.60
N GLU A 98 -9.79 0.12 7.18
CA GLU A 98 -9.26 1.49 7.22
C GLU A 98 -8.82 1.99 5.86
N LEU A 99 -8.54 1.09 4.90
CA LEU A 99 -8.05 1.44 3.56
C LEU A 99 -9.13 1.25 2.47
N ALA A 100 -10.10 0.38 2.72
CA ALA A 100 -11.26 0.11 1.87
C ALA A 100 -12.47 0.90 2.39
N ALA A 101 -12.39 2.22 2.36
CA ALA A 101 -13.59 3.03 2.49
C ALA A 101 -14.33 3.04 1.13
N PRO A 102 -15.64 2.74 1.10
CA PRO A 102 -16.46 2.75 -0.11
C PRO A 102 -16.67 4.15 -0.68
#